data_AF-A0AAE3EJK4-F1
#
_entry.id   AF-A0AAE3EJK4-F1
#
_cell.length_a   1.000
_cell.length_b   1.000
_cell.length_c   1.000
_cell.angle_alpha   90.00
_cell.angle_beta   90.00
_cell.angle_gamma   90.00
#
_symmetry.space_group_name_H-M   'P 1'
#
loop_
_entity.id
_entity.type
_entity.pdbx_description
1 polymer ?
#
loop_
_entity_poly.entity_id
_entity_poly.type
_entity_poly.pdbx_seq_one_letter_code
_entity_poly.pdbx_strand_id
1 'polypeptide(L)'
;MKKRALFLFLLIGTLVSAQSADPVVLSYQRNFIRASMSTKIELLNDASRISTVNMTPLYLDAMQFVLQTLPVLGTDSQLMDLAAAAAQRVAAWPDQSVLPVLKVLFENVPDPRPRIACLETFAVLASDNEEYIGFLSDWLSTSLDALDQGKTVDLRSATACAAVLGKMGSVVSFPVLFRGSSGQYDTGLVKASETAVNQIQNGYADAVLGKIADRDISIVHKAFSLSRKKSDLSSADSGRIAEAVFSRSVAVLSESGSIPNRLVSQMTTDSMEQLTRLKWSNASPMVVKYFYAVQGEYKTGKASVESLVPVVGCLGAMGTNEAAQALSIFLGLLNSETEQKKTFNEQLMLALIQALGDLGDKTAFDYLLYVGYLEYPESVKKASRDALARLQW
;
A
#
# COMPACT_ATOMS: atom_id res chain seq x y z
N MET A 1 -58.27 56.57 14.93
CA MET A 1 -57.33 55.46 14.66
C MET A 1 -56.96 55.45 13.18
N LYS A 2 -55.71 55.74 12.84
CA LYS A 2 -54.98 55.25 11.63
C LYS A 2 -53.58 55.87 11.68
N LYS A 3 -52.65 55.14 12.33
CA LYS A 3 -51.22 55.42 12.29
C LYS A 3 -50.72 55.02 10.89
N ARG A 4 -50.17 55.95 10.12
CA ARG A 4 -49.35 55.66 8.94
C ARG A 4 -47.90 55.59 9.41
N ALA A 5 -47.37 54.37 9.54
CA ALA A 5 -45.96 54.15 9.75
C ALA A 5 -45.24 54.28 8.40
N LEU A 6 -44.37 55.27 8.29
CA LEU A 6 -43.44 55.47 7.19
C LEU A 6 -42.26 54.51 7.44
N PHE A 7 -42.19 53.40 6.71
CA PHE A 7 -41.02 52.53 6.72
C PHE A 7 -39.97 53.13 5.79
N LEU A 8 -38.94 53.74 6.39
CA LEU A 8 -37.71 54.14 5.71
C LEU A 8 -36.90 52.85 5.45
N PHE A 9 -36.83 52.41 4.20
CA PHE A 9 -35.97 51.30 3.79
C PHE A 9 -34.53 51.83 3.72
N LEU A 10 -33.76 51.63 4.79
CA LEU A 10 -32.33 51.92 4.82
C LEU A 10 -31.61 50.80 4.04
N LEU A 11 -31.26 51.11 2.79
CA LEU A 11 -30.46 50.25 1.93
C LEU A 11 -29.03 50.22 2.50
N ILE A 12 -28.70 49.17 3.27
CA ILE A 12 -27.32 48.87 3.64
C ILE A 12 -26.67 48.27 2.39
N GLY A 13 -26.01 49.13 1.61
CA GLY A 13 -25.17 48.73 0.50
C GLY A 13 -23.96 47.96 1.04
N THR A 14 -24.00 46.64 0.93
CA THR A 14 -22.79 45.83 0.98
C THR A 14 -21.98 46.14 -0.28
N LEU A 15 -20.89 46.85 -0.09
CA LEU A 15 -19.79 46.98 -1.04
C LEU A 15 -19.18 45.58 -1.25
N VAL A 16 -19.80 44.79 -2.13
CA VAL A 16 -19.08 43.72 -2.80
C VAL A 16 -18.17 44.41 -3.80
N SER A 17 -16.87 44.37 -3.54
CA SER A 17 -15.84 44.76 -4.49
C SER A 17 -16.02 43.96 -5.77
N ALA A 18 -16.73 44.52 -6.74
CA ALA A 18 -16.68 44.09 -8.12
C ALA A 18 -15.28 44.43 -8.63
N GLN A 19 -14.32 43.52 -8.44
CA GLN A 19 -13.17 43.48 -9.34
C GLN A 19 -13.75 43.27 -10.74
N SER A 20 -13.62 44.28 -11.58
CA SER A 20 -14.00 44.18 -12.99
C SER A 20 -13.28 42.98 -13.59
N ALA A 21 -14.04 41.97 -14.03
CA ALA A 21 -13.47 40.79 -14.69
C ALA A 21 -12.53 41.22 -15.83
N ASP A 22 -11.42 40.50 -15.98
CA ASP A 22 -10.39 40.83 -16.97
C ASP A 22 -11.02 40.96 -18.37
N PRO A 23 -10.75 42.04 -19.14
CA PRO A 23 -11.33 42.24 -20.46
C PRO A 23 -11.07 41.08 -21.44
N VAL A 24 -9.94 40.39 -21.31
CA VAL A 24 -9.61 39.20 -22.10
C VAL A 24 -10.58 38.07 -21.77
N VAL A 25 -10.75 37.77 -20.49
CA VAL A 25 -11.70 36.73 -20.01
C VAL A 25 -13.12 37.06 -20.48
N LEU A 26 -13.57 38.31 -20.31
CA LEU A 26 -14.89 38.76 -20.76
C LEU A 26 -15.08 38.62 -22.27
N SER A 27 -14.05 38.88 -23.07
CA SER A 27 -14.09 38.70 -24.53
C SER A 27 -14.33 37.22 -24.89
N TYR A 28 -13.57 36.31 -24.27
CA TYR A 28 -13.75 34.87 -24.48
C TYR A 28 -15.11 34.38 -24.03
N GLN A 29 -15.61 34.83 -22.87
CA GLN A 29 -16.94 34.45 -22.37
C GLN A 29 -18.06 34.91 -23.32
N ARG A 30 -17.98 36.14 -23.85
CA ARG A 30 -18.97 36.63 -24.84
C ARG A 30 -18.94 35.81 -26.13
N ASN A 31 -17.76 35.48 -26.63
CA ASN A 31 -17.60 34.65 -27.82
C ASN A 31 -18.10 33.23 -27.56
N PHE A 32 -17.82 32.68 -26.38
CA PHE A 32 -18.30 31.39 -25.95
C PHE A 32 -19.82 31.33 -26.00
N ILE A 33 -20.53 32.29 -25.40
CA ILE A 33 -22.01 32.32 -25.37
C ILE A 33 -22.62 32.29 -26.78
N ARG A 34 -22.02 33.00 -27.75
CA ARG A 34 -22.54 33.15 -29.12
C ARG A 34 -22.15 32.01 -30.06
N ALA A 35 -21.15 31.21 -29.69
CA ALA A 35 -20.56 30.20 -30.55
C ALA A 35 -21.40 28.92 -30.68
N SER A 36 -21.21 28.22 -31.80
CA SER A 36 -21.66 26.82 -31.97
C SER A 36 -20.86 25.88 -31.06
N MET A 37 -21.32 24.64 -30.90
CA MET A 37 -20.64 23.66 -30.01
C MET A 37 -19.19 23.39 -30.42
N SER A 38 -18.91 23.23 -31.72
CA SER A 38 -17.54 23.03 -32.22
C SER A 38 -16.64 24.22 -31.92
N THR A 39 -17.15 25.44 -32.15
CA THR A 39 -16.40 26.68 -31.90
C THR A 39 -16.18 26.92 -30.40
N LYS A 40 -17.09 26.48 -29.52
CA LYS A 40 -16.87 26.52 -28.06
C LYS A 40 -15.63 25.73 -27.65
N ILE A 41 -15.42 24.54 -28.21
CA ILE A 41 -14.25 23.70 -27.92
C ILE A 41 -12.97 24.37 -28.41
N GLU A 42 -12.98 24.92 -29.63
CA GLU A 42 -11.85 25.69 -30.17
C GLU A 42 -11.49 26.88 -29.29
N LEU A 43 -12.48 27.63 -28.80
CA LEU A 43 -12.27 28.76 -27.89
C LEU A 43 -11.59 28.33 -26.58
N LEU A 44 -11.95 27.19 -26.00
CA LEU A 44 -11.29 26.68 -24.80
C LEU A 44 -9.83 26.28 -25.07
N ASN A 45 -9.56 25.69 -26.23
CA ASN A 45 -8.22 25.33 -26.66
C ASN A 45 -7.35 26.57 -26.93
N ASP A 46 -7.90 27.59 -27.57
CA ASP A 46 -7.19 28.84 -27.80
C ASP A 46 -6.91 29.57 -26.49
N ALA A 47 -7.90 29.64 -25.58
CA ALA A 47 -7.73 30.20 -24.25
C ALA A 47 -6.61 29.50 -23.45
N SER A 48 -6.40 28.19 -23.65
CA SER A 48 -5.37 27.44 -22.92
C SER A 48 -3.94 27.83 -23.29
N ARG A 49 -3.75 28.57 -24.39
CA ARG A 49 -2.44 29.10 -24.79
C ARG A 49 -2.10 30.41 -24.09
N ILE A 50 -3.07 31.02 -23.40
CA ILE A 50 -2.88 32.24 -22.62
C ILE A 50 -2.35 31.84 -21.25
N SER A 51 -1.14 32.29 -20.91
CA SER A 51 -0.49 32.04 -19.62
C SER A 51 -0.45 33.28 -18.70
N THR A 52 -0.86 34.44 -19.21
CA THR A 52 -0.75 35.72 -18.49
C THR A 52 -2.02 36.12 -17.73
N VAL A 53 -3.16 35.51 -18.05
CA VAL A 53 -4.47 35.86 -17.49
C VAL A 53 -5.17 34.59 -17.02
N ASN A 54 -5.68 34.59 -15.79
CA ASN A 54 -6.39 33.44 -15.23
C ASN A 54 -7.70 33.18 -16.02
N MET A 55 -7.71 32.10 -16.80
CA MET A 55 -8.85 31.70 -17.64
C MET A 55 -9.86 30.79 -16.93
N THR A 56 -9.70 30.50 -15.62
CA THR A 56 -10.64 29.68 -14.83
C THR A 56 -12.11 30.09 -14.99
N PRO A 57 -12.50 31.38 -15.00
CA PRO A 57 -13.90 31.75 -15.17
C PRO A 57 -14.53 31.26 -16.49
N LEU A 58 -13.77 31.23 -17.58
CA LEU A 58 -14.23 30.71 -18.87
C LEU A 58 -14.48 29.19 -18.79
N TYR A 59 -13.57 28.45 -18.17
CA TYR A 59 -13.71 26.99 -18.02
C TYR A 59 -14.87 26.63 -17.09
N LEU A 60 -15.09 27.41 -16.04
CA LEU A 60 -16.26 27.30 -15.17
C LEU A 60 -17.57 27.51 -15.93
N ASP A 61 -17.67 28.57 -16.73
CA ASP A 61 -18.84 28.82 -17.57
C ASP A 61 -19.11 27.66 -18.54
N ALA A 62 -18.05 27.09 -19.11
CA ALA A 62 -18.16 25.95 -20.01
C ALA A 62 -18.68 24.68 -19.30
N MET A 63 -18.17 24.37 -18.11
CA MET A 63 -18.68 23.25 -17.31
C MET A 63 -20.13 23.45 -16.87
N GLN A 64 -20.50 24.67 -16.47
CA GLN A 64 -21.88 25.00 -16.13
C GLN A 64 -22.81 24.89 -17.34
N PHE A 65 -22.37 25.36 -18.50
CA PHE A 65 -23.11 25.21 -19.76
C PHE A 65 -23.36 23.72 -20.08
N VAL A 66 -22.35 22.85 -19.90
CA VAL A 66 -22.51 21.41 -20.07
C VAL A 66 -23.58 20.87 -19.13
N LEU A 67 -23.48 21.17 -17.83
CA LEU A 67 -24.43 20.71 -16.81
C LEU A 67 -25.87 21.14 -17.10
N GLN A 68 -26.05 22.37 -17.57
CA GLN A 68 -27.38 22.91 -17.94
C GLN A 68 -27.95 22.27 -19.21
N THR A 69 -27.07 21.87 -20.14
CA THR A 69 -27.46 21.34 -21.45
C THR A 69 -27.64 19.81 -21.43
N LEU A 70 -27.03 19.12 -20.46
CA LEU A 70 -27.05 17.67 -20.31
C LEU A 70 -28.45 17.04 -20.34
N PRO A 71 -29.50 17.60 -19.68
CA PRO A 71 -30.84 17.00 -19.73
C PRO A 71 -31.48 16.99 -21.13
N VAL A 72 -30.99 17.84 -22.04
CA VAL A 72 -31.53 18.01 -23.38
C VAL A 72 -30.74 17.20 -24.40
N LEU A 73 -29.41 17.27 -24.36
CA LEU A 73 -28.53 16.63 -25.35
C LEU A 73 -27.99 15.26 -24.91
N GLY A 74 -28.16 14.89 -23.63
CA GLY A 74 -27.64 13.63 -23.10
C GLY A 74 -26.12 13.50 -23.32
N THR A 75 -25.68 12.34 -23.78
CA THR A 75 -24.26 12.02 -24.04
C THR A 75 -23.82 12.36 -25.46
N ASP A 76 -24.33 13.46 -26.04
CA ASP A 76 -23.88 13.95 -27.34
C ASP A 76 -22.35 14.10 -27.36
N SER A 77 -21.70 13.62 -28.44
CA SER A 77 -20.24 13.56 -28.48
C SER A 77 -19.59 14.93 -28.35
N GLN A 78 -20.13 15.97 -28.99
CA GLN A 78 -19.53 17.31 -28.91
C GLN A 78 -19.72 17.91 -27.53
N LEU A 79 -20.84 17.62 -26.86
CA LEU A 79 -21.04 18.02 -25.46
C LEU A 79 -20.04 17.33 -24.52
N MET A 80 -19.77 16.04 -24.72
CA MET A 80 -18.79 15.29 -23.92
C MET A 80 -17.36 15.77 -24.16
N ASP A 81 -17.01 16.11 -25.41
CA ASP A 81 -15.70 16.66 -25.76
C ASP A 81 -15.52 18.07 -25.16
N LEU A 82 -16.57 18.89 -25.16
CA LEU A 82 -16.58 20.18 -24.46
C LEU A 82 -16.40 20.02 -22.94
N ALA A 83 -17.10 19.06 -22.35
CA ALA A 83 -17.00 18.76 -20.92
C ALA A 83 -15.58 18.33 -20.53
N ALA A 84 -14.98 17.42 -21.29
CA ALA A 84 -13.61 16.97 -21.07
C ALA A 84 -12.60 18.10 -21.24
N ALA A 85 -12.74 18.91 -22.29
CA ALA A 85 -11.86 20.05 -22.53
C ALA A 85 -11.96 21.09 -21.40
N ALA A 86 -13.17 21.43 -20.96
CA ALA A 86 -13.37 22.40 -19.87
C ALA A 86 -12.78 21.91 -18.55
N ALA A 87 -13.02 20.65 -18.19
CA ALA A 87 -12.46 20.04 -16.99
C ALA A 87 -10.92 20.02 -17.02
N GLN A 88 -10.32 19.53 -18.10
CA GLN A 88 -8.86 19.36 -18.16
C GLN A 88 -8.08 20.68 -18.14
N ARG A 89 -8.59 21.72 -18.82
CA ARG A 89 -7.82 22.97 -19.01
C ARG A 89 -7.73 23.83 -17.75
N VAL A 90 -8.67 23.67 -16.81
CA VAL A 90 -8.62 24.44 -15.56
C VAL A 90 -7.45 24.01 -14.67
N ALA A 91 -6.91 22.79 -14.84
CA ALA A 91 -5.76 22.30 -14.08
C ALA A 91 -4.49 23.15 -14.22
N ALA A 92 -4.39 23.98 -15.27
CA ALA A 92 -3.27 24.89 -15.46
C ALA A 92 -3.25 26.06 -14.45
N TRP A 93 -4.36 26.30 -13.75
CA TRP A 93 -4.52 27.40 -12.82
C TRP A 93 -4.72 26.85 -11.40
N PRO A 94 -3.95 27.31 -10.39
CA PRO A 94 -4.05 26.83 -9.01
C PRO A 94 -5.27 27.44 -8.30
N ASP A 95 -6.46 27.26 -8.87
CA ASP A 95 -7.73 27.82 -8.38
C ASP A 95 -8.66 26.69 -7.92
N GLN A 96 -8.72 26.47 -6.61
CA GLN A 96 -9.56 25.42 -6.01
C GLN A 96 -11.06 25.76 -6.02
N SER A 97 -11.47 26.99 -6.37
CA SER A 97 -12.89 27.34 -6.46
C SER A 97 -13.65 26.54 -7.54
N VAL A 98 -12.91 25.89 -8.44
CA VAL A 98 -13.46 25.01 -9.48
C VAL A 98 -13.94 23.65 -8.95
N LEU A 99 -13.37 23.18 -7.84
CA LEU A 99 -13.56 21.81 -7.37
C LEU A 99 -15.03 21.43 -7.11
N PRO A 100 -15.91 22.30 -6.58
CA PRO A 100 -17.34 22.00 -6.43
C PRO A 100 -18.03 21.75 -7.78
N VAL A 101 -17.78 22.58 -8.79
CA VAL A 101 -18.38 22.42 -10.12
C VAL A 101 -17.82 21.18 -10.83
N LEU A 102 -16.51 20.91 -10.66
CA LEU A 102 -15.86 19.73 -11.20
C LEU A 102 -16.44 18.43 -10.62
N LYS A 103 -16.74 18.42 -9.32
CA LYS A 103 -17.41 17.30 -8.64
C LYS A 103 -18.80 17.05 -9.21
N VAL A 104 -19.62 18.11 -9.34
CA VAL A 104 -20.95 18.01 -9.94
C VAL A 104 -20.87 17.48 -11.38
N LEU A 105 -19.90 17.95 -12.18
CA LEU A 105 -19.67 17.45 -13.54
C LEU A 105 -19.34 15.95 -13.56
N PHE A 106 -18.43 15.50 -12.69
CA PHE A 106 -18.03 14.10 -12.59
C PHE A 106 -19.20 13.17 -12.20
N GLU A 107 -20.02 13.59 -11.24
CA GLU A 107 -21.18 12.82 -10.74
C GLU A 107 -22.28 12.71 -11.81
N ASN A 108 -22.58 13.81 -12.50
CA ASN A 108 -23.73 13.89 -13.39
C ASN A 108 -23.45 13.44 -14.82
N VAL A 109 -22.20 13.43 -15.28
CA VAL A 109 -21.84 13.05 -16.66
C VAL A 109 -21.22 11.65 -16.68
N PRO A 110 -21.99 10.58 -17.00
CA PRO A 110 -21.50 9.19 -16.98
C PRO A 110 -20.73 8.78 -18.25
N ASP A 111 -20.02 9.72 -18.89
CA ASP A 111 -19.12 9.42 -20.02
C ASP A 111 -17.66 9.35 -19.52
N PRO A 112 -16.88 8.35 -19.98
CA PRO A 112 -15.49 8.20 -19.54
C PRO A 112 -14.59 9.41 -19.85
N ARG A 113 -14.82 10.11 -20.97
CA ARG A 113 -13.96 11.23 -21.40
C ARG A 113 -13.96 12.38 -20.38
N PRO A 114 -15.12 12.99 -20.03
CA PRO A 114 -15.16 14.03 -19.02
C PRO A 114 -14.83 13.51 -17.62
N ARG A 115 -15.22 12.27 -17.27
CA ARG A 115 -14.86 11.72 -15.94
C ARG A 115 -13.36 11.60 -15.75
N ILE A 116 -12.64 11.07 -16.73
CA ILE A 116 -11.18 10.96 -16.67
C ILE A 116 -10.54 12.36 -16.62
N ALA A 117 -11.03 13.32 -17.41
CA ALA A 117 -10.55 14.69 -17.35
C ALA A 117 -10.76 15.35 -15.96
N CYS A 118 -11.91 15.11 -15.32
CA CYS A 118 -12.15 15.54 -13.95
C CYS A 118 -11.17 14.88 -12.96
N LEU A 119 -10.95 13.58 -13.06
CA LEU A 119 -10.03 12.83 -12.20
C LEU A 119 -8.59 13.37 -12.30
N GLU A 120 -8.10 13.59 -13.53
CA GLU A 120 -6.78 14.19 -13.75
C GLU A 120 -6.67 15.60 -13.16
N THR A 121 -7.76 16.37 -13.21
CA THR A 121 -7.82 17.73 -12.65
C THR A 121 -7.86 17.70 -11.12
N PHE A 122 -8.59 16.76 -10.51
CA PHE A 122 -8.54 16.53 -9.05
C PHE A 122 -7.14 16.18 -8.57
N ALA A 123 -6.40 15.34 -9.31
CA ALA A 123 -5.01 15.00 -8.98
C ALA A 123 -4.08 16.23 -8.92
N VAL A 124 -4.39 17.29 -9.66
CA VAL A 124 -3.58 18.52 -9.67
C VAL A 124 -4.07 19.52 -8.63
N LEU A 125 -5.37 19.81 -8.60
CA LEU A 125 -5.93 20.91 -7.81
C LEU A 125 -6.32 20.51 -6.38
N ALA A 126 -6.54 19.22 -6.14
CA ALA A 126 -6.99 18.68 -4.86
C ALA A 126 -6.03 17.61 -4.31
N SER A 127 -4.76 17.63 -4.72
CA SER A 127 -3.77 16.57 -4.44
C SER A 127 -3.61 16.21 -2.96
N ASP A 128 -3.83 17.18 -2.08
CA ASP A 128 -3.69 17.16 -0.63
C ASP A 128 -5.02 17.44 0.10
N ASN A 129 -6.13 17.57 -0.64
CA ASN A 129 -7.43 17.85 -0.07
C ASN A 129 -8.17 16.55 0.29
N GLU A 130 -8.19 16.22 1.58
CA GLU A 130 -8.80 14.99 2.10
C GLU A 130 -10.29 14.82 1.76
N GLU A 131 -11.05 15.92 1.62
CA GLU A 131 -12.46 15.86 1.24
C GLU A 131 -12.63 15.22 -0.15
N TYR A 132 -11.84 15.68 -1.12
CA TYR A 132 -11.91 15.19 -2.49
C TYR A 132 -11.24 13.82 -2.65
N ILE A 133 -10.19 13.53 -1.89
CA ILE A 133 -9.60 12.18 -1.82
C ILE A 133 -10.63 11.19 -1.26
N GLY A 134 -11.34 11.56 -0.19
CA GLY A 134 -12.42 10.78 0.39
C GLY A 134 -13.54 10.54 -0.61
N PHE A 135 -14.01 11.59 -1.28
CA PHE A 135 -15.02 11.50 -2.33
C PHE A 135 -14.64 10.52 -3.45
N LEU A 136 -13.42 10.61 -3.98
CA LEU A 136 -12.94 9.71 -5.04
C LEU A 136 -12.80 8.27 -4.52
N SER A 137 -12.39 8.10 -3.27
CA SER A 137 -12.30 6.80 -2.61
C SER A 137 -13.67 6.15 -2.46
N ASP A 138 -14.68 6.92 -2.05
CA ASP A 138 -16.07 6.47 -1.90
C ASP A 138 -16.70 6.13 -3.25
N TRP A 139 -16.43 6.93 -4.28
CA TRP A 139 -16.90 6.65 -5.64
C TRP A 139 -16.28 5.35 -6.20
N LEU A 140 -14.98 5.15 -5.99
CA LEU A 140 -14.33 3.90 -6.39
C LEU A 140 -14.89 2.72 -5.59
N SER A 141 -15.11 2.88 -4.29
CA SER A 141 -15.70 1.82 -3.45
C SER A 141 -17.09 1.43 -3.94
N THR A 142 -17.94 2.41 -4.24
CA THR A 142 -19.28 2.20 -4.80
C THR A 142 -19.22 1.49 -6.15
N SER A 143 -18.21 1.81 -6.97
CA SER A 143 -17.96 1.13 -8.25
C SER A 143 -17.56 -0.33 -8.05
N LEU A 144 -16.72 -0.63 -7.05
CA LEU A 144 -16.36 -2.01 -6.69
C LEU A 144 -17.56 -2.78 -6.12
N ASP A 145 -18.40 -2.14 -5.29
CA ASP A 145 -19.64 -2.75 -4.79
C ASP A 145 -20.60 -3.12 -5.94
N ALA A 146 -20.70 -2.26 -6.95
CA ALA A 146 -21.51 -2.54 -8.13
C ALA A 146 -20.94 -3.74 -8.93
N LEU A 147 -19.62 -3.82 -9.10
CA LEU A 147 -18.96 -4.97 -9.74
C LEU A 147 -19.20 -6.27 -8.97
N ASP A 148 -19.08 -6.25 -7.64
CA ASP A 148 -19.35 -7.43 -6.80
C ASP A 148 -20.81 -7.90 -6.91
N GLN A 149 -21.74 -6.97 -7.18
CA GLN A 149 -23.16 -7.25 -7.45
C GLN A 149 -23.43 -7.65 -8.91
N GLY A 150 -22.41 -7.80 -9.76
CA GLY A 150 -22.54 -8.15 -11.16
C GLY A 150 -23.14 -7.04 -12.04
N LYS A 151 -23.14 -5.78 -11.57
CA LYS A 151 -23.62 -4.62 -12.33
C LYS A 151 -22.55 -4.12 -13.29
N THR A 152 -22.99 -3.53 -14.39
CA THR A 152 -22.10 -2.87 -15.35
C THR A 152 -21.52 -1.59 -14.74
N VAL A 153 -20.20 -1.45 -14.82
CA VAL A 153 -19.44 -0.29 -14.38
C VAL A 153 -18.50 0.14 -15.51
N ASP A 154 -18.30 1.44 -15.69
CA ASP A 154 -17.27 1.94 -16.60
C ASP A 154 -15.88 1.68 -16.01
N LEU A 155 -15.27 0.59 -16.47
CA LEU A 155 -13.93 0.17 -16.04
C LEU A 155 -12.85 1.20 -16.39
N ARG A 156 -13.05 2.03 -17.42
CA ARG A 156 -12.06 3.06 -17.80
C ARG A 156 -11.98 4.14 -16.71
N SER A 157 -13.12 4.69 -16.30
CA SER A 157 -13.16 5.66 -15.18
C SER A 157 -12.71 5.04 -13.87
N ALA A 158 -13.11 3.80 -13.56
CA ALA A 158 -12.68 3.11 -12.33
C ALA A 158 -11.16 2.92 -12.27
N THR A 159 -10.55 2.48 -13.38
CA THR A 159 -9.11 2.30 -13.49
C THR A 159 -8.36 3.63 -13.38
N ALA A 160 -8.86 4.68 -14.04
CA ALA A 160 -8.29 6.02 -13.96
C ALA A 160 -8.39 6.59 -12.53
N CYS A 161 -9.51 6.35 -11.83
CA CYS A 161 -9.69 6.80 -10.44
C CYS A 161 -8.69 6.12 -9.50
N ALA A 162 -8.49 4.81 -9.63
CA ALA A 162 -7.46 4.11 -8.86
C ALA A 162 -6.05 4.71 -9.10
N ALA A 163 -5.69 4.97 -10.36
CA ALA A 163 -4.41 5.59 -10.69
C ALA A 163 -4.25 7.01 -10.14
N VAL A 164 -5.33 7.81 -10.14
CA VAL A 164 -5.36 9.17 -9.60
C VAL A 164 -5.22 9.15 -8.07
N LEU A 165 -5.96 8.30 -7.37
CA LEU A 165 -5.80 8.12 -5.91
C LEU A 165 -4.37 7.70 -5.54
N GLY A 166 -3.75 6.84 -6.36
CA GLY A 166 -2.34 6.49 -6.22
C GLY A 166 -1.40 7.69 -6.32
N LYS A 167 -1.59 8.54 -7.34
CA LYS A 167 -0.80 9.78 -7.51
C LYS A 167 -0.99 10.77 -6.36
N MET A 168 -2.20 10.83 -5.79
CA MET A 168 -2.49 11.66 -4.61
C MET A 168 -1.84 11.09 -3.34
N GLY A 169 -1.51 9.78 -3.31
CA GLY A 169 -0.61 9.19 -2.33
C GLY A 169 -1.11 9.16 -0.88
N SER A 170 -2.39 9.46 -0.65
CA SER A 170 -2.99 9.54 0.68
C SER A 170 -3.45 8.18 1.21
N VAL A 171 -3.17 7.94 2.49
CA VAL A 171 -3.57 6.71 3.21
C VAL A 171 -5.09 6.54 3.30
N VAL A 172 -5.87 7.62 3.18
CA VAL A 172 -7.35 7.57 3.13
C VAL A 172 -7.82 6.65 2.01
N SER A 173 -7.08 6.60 0.89
CA SER A 173 -7.40 5.75 -0.25
C SER A 173 -6.96 4.28 -0.09
N PHE A 174 -6.16 3.95 0.94
CA PHE A 174 -5.62 2.60 1.14
C PHE A 174 -6.70 1.51 1.16
N PRO A 175 -7.81 1.63 1.92
CA PRO A 175 -8.78 0.54 2.02
C PRO A 175 -9.41 0.17 0.68
N VAL A 176 -9.78 1.18 -0.12
CA VAL A 176 -10.43 0.97 -1.43
C VAL A 176 -9.43 0.48 -2.48
N LEU A 177 -8.22 1.04 -2.50
CA LEU A 177 -7.16 0.58 -3.43
C LEU A 177 -6.71 -0.84 -3.09
N PHE A 178 -6.58 -1.16 -1.80
CA PHE A 178 -6.26 -2.52 -1.36
C PHE A 178 -7.35 -3.51 -1.80
N ARG A 179 -8.63 -3.15 -1.62
CA ARG A 179 -9.77 -3.96 -2.11
C ARG A 179 -9.71 -4.15 -3.63
N GLY A 180 -9.53 -3.08 -4.39
CA GLY A 180 -9.39 -3.13 -5.86
C GLY A 180 -8.23 -4.02 -6.31
N SER A 181 -7.14 -4.06 -5.55
CA SER A 181 -5.97 -4.91 -5.84
C SER A 181 -6.16 -6.39 -5.47
N SER A 182 -7.09 -6.69 -4.57
CA SER A 182 -7.28 -8.03 -3.98
C SER A 182 -8.53 -8.75 -4.50
N GLY A 183 -9.47 -8.01 -5.10
CA GLY A 183 -10.70 -8.57 -5.64
C GLY A 183 -10.55 -9.25 -7.00
N GLN A 184 -11.61 -9.94 -7.42
CA GLN A 184 -11.69 -10.63 -8.71
C GLN A 184 -12.26 -9.70 -9.79
N TYR A 185 -11.51 -8.64 -10.09
CA TYR A 185 -11.91 -7.61 -11.06
C TYR A 185 -11.13 -7.73 -12.38
N ASP A 186 -11.44 -6.83 -13.32
CA ASP A 186 -10.66 -6.66 -14.54
C ASP A 186 -9.16 -6.47 -14.25
N THR A 187 -8.33 -7.08 -15.10
CA THR A 187 -6.87 -7.08 -14.91
C THR A 187 -6.25 -5.69 -14.93
N GLY A 188 -6.82 -4.75 -15.70
CA GLY A 188 -6.39 -3.35 -15.73
C GLY A 188 -6.66 -2.65 -14.40
N LEU A 189 -7.88 -2.82 -13.87
CA LEU A 189 -8.27 -2.24 -12.58
C LEU A 189 -7.44 -2.81 -11.42
N VAL A 190 -7.22 -4.13 -11.39
CA VAL A 190 -6.38 -4.78 -10.37
C VAL A 190 -4.96 -4.23 -10.40
N LYS A 191 -4.32 -4.16 -11.59
CA LYS A 191 -2.95 -3.64 -11.74
C LYS A 191 -2.83 -2.15 -11.39
N ALA A 192 -3.81 -1.35 -11.79
CA ALA A 192 -3.85 0.06 -11.42
C ALA A 192 -3.95 0.23 -9.90
N SER A 193 -4.80 -0.57 -9.25
CA SER A 193 -4.95 -0.58 -7.80
C SER A 193 -3.68 -1.05 -7.08
N GLU A 194 -3.02 -2.12 -7.55
CA GLU A 194 -1.73 -2.58 -7.00
C GLU A 194 -0.65 -1.49 -7.09
N THR A 195 -0.58 -0.81 -8.23
CA THR A 195 0.37 0.29 -8.45
C THR A 195 0.06 1.45 -7.49
N ALA A 196 -1.21 1.82 -7.39
CA ALA A 196 -1.68 2.93 -6.56
C ALA A 196 -1.47 2.68 -5.07
N VAL A 197 -1.73 1.46 -4.56
CA VAL A 197 -1.45 1.11 -3.15
C VAL A 197 0.02 1.36 -2.81
N ASN A 198 0.95 1.00 -3.70
CA ASN A 198 2.38 1.17 -3.45
C ASN A 198 2.88 2.62 -3.56
N GLN A 199 2.08 3.52 -4.15
CA GLN A 199 2.36 4.96 -4.23
C GLN A 199 1.96 5.73 -2.97
N ILE A 200 1.22 5.09 -2.05
CA ILE A 200 0.89 5.71 -0.75
C ILE A 200 2.18 5.96 0.03
N GLN A 201 2.34 7.18 0.51
CA GLN A 201 3.56 7.64 1.17
C GLN A 201 3.48 7.44 2.68
N ASN A 202 2.68 8.26 3.36
CA ASN A 202 2.56 8.25 4.82
C ASN A 202 1.50 7.24 5.28
N GLY A 203 1.72 6.60 6.43
CA GLY A 203 0.76 5.66 7.03
C GLY A 203 0.61 4.31 6.32
N TYR A 204 1.38 4.03 5.25
CA TYR A 204 1.33 2.78 4.52
C TYR A 204 1.58 1.55 5.41
N ALA A 205 2.65 1.60 6.22
CA ALA A 205 3.06 0.47 7.04
C ALA A 205 1.98 0.09 8.06
N ASP A 206 1.42 1.08 8.76
CA ASP A 206 0.34 0.84 9.72
C ASP A 206 -0.94 0.36 9.05
N ALA A 207 -1.25 0.83 7.85
CA ALA A 207 -2.38 0.35 7.06
C ALA A 207 -2.22 -1.13 6.63
N VAL A 208 -1.01 -1.52 6.21
CA VAL A 208 -0.66 -2.92 5.91
C VAL A 208 -0.73 -3.79 7.16
N LEU A 209 -0.19 -3.32 8.29
CA LEU A 209 -0.28 -4.02 9.58
C LEU A 209 -1.74 -4.24 10.00
N GLY A 210 -2.62 -3.27 9.76
CA GLY A 210 -4.06 -3.42 9.96
C GLY A 210 -4.67 -4.57 9.15
N LYS A 211 -4.19 -4.83 7.92
CA LYS A 211 -4.62 -5.98 7.10
C LYS A 211 -4.01 -7.31 7.53
N ILE A 212 -2.87 -7.31 8.21
CA ILE A 212 -2.25 -8.54 8.72
C ILE A 212 -3.05 -9.12 9.90
N ALA A 213 -3.82 -8.29 10.60
CA ALA A 213 -4.74 -8.72 11.65
C ALA A 213 -6.02 -9.43 11.13
N ASP A 214 -6.19 -9.56 9.81
CA ASP A 214 -7.38 -10.19 9.22
C ASP A 214 -7.45 -11.70 9.50
N ARG A 215 -8.67 -12.23 9.51
CA ARG A 215 -8.94 -13.66 9.64
C ARG A 215 -8.63 -14.41 8.35
N ASP A 216 -8.84 -13.80 7.19
CA ASP A 216 -8.55 -14.42 5.90
C ASP A 216 -7.05 -14.34 5.58
N ILE A 217 -6.40 -15.50 5.55
CA ILE A 217 -4.97 -15.63 5.25
C ILE A 217 -4.62 -15.15 3.82
N SER A 218 -5.57 -15.21 2.89
CA SER A 218 -5.39 -14.69 1.53
C SER A 218 -5.18 -13.17 1.54
N ILE A 219 -5.91 -12.46 2.41
CA ILE A 219 -5.76 -11.02 2.63
C ILE A 219 -4.39 -10.71 3.24
N VAL A 220 -3.98 -11.46 4.27
CA VAL A 220 -2.66 -11.29 4.91
C VAL A 220 -1.54 -11.51 3.91
N HIS A 221 -1.60 -12.58 3.10
CA HIS A 221 -0.62 -12.86 2.05
C HIS A 221 -0.55 -11.74 1.02
N LYS A 222 -1.70 -11.21 0.58
CA LYS A 222 -1.73 -10.11 -0.40
C LYS A 222 -1.14 -8.83 0.17
N ALA A 223 -1.47 -8.47 1.42
CA ALA A 223 -0.88 -7.33 2.11
C ALA A 223 0.64 -7.46 2.22
N PHE A 224 1.13 -8.64 2.59
CA PHE A 224 2.57 -8.90 2.64
C PHE A 224 3.24 -8.81 1.27
N SER A 225 2.64 -9.43 0.24
CA SER A 225 3.16 -9.38 -1.13
C SER A 225 3.26 -7.95 -1.67
N LEU A 226 2.27 -7.10 -1.40
CA LEU A 226 2.31 -5.68 -1.78
C LEU A 226 3.44 -4.94 -1.06
N SER A 227 3.57 -5.14 0.26
CA SER A 227 4.63 -4.48 1.05
C SER A 227 6.03 -4.82 0.55
N ARG A 228 6.26 -6.06 0.09
CA ARG A 228 7.54 -6.49 -0.47
C ARG A 228 7.84 -5.88 -1.84
N LYS A 229 6.82 -5.44 -2.58
CA LYS A 229 6.99 -4.75 -3.87
C LYS A 229 7.25 -3.25 -3.70
N LYS A 230 7.03 -2.68 -2.50
CA LYS A 230 7.26 -1.26 -2.23
C LYS A 230 8.77 -1.00 -2.05
N SER A 231 9.36 -0.20 -2.94
CA SER A 231 10.82 0.01 -3.00
C SER A 231 11.36 1.02 -1.98
N ASP A 232 10.51 1.92 -1.50
CA ASP A 232 10.83 2.99 -0.54
C ASP A 232 10.41 2.64 0.91
N LEU A 233 10.04 1.39 1.18
CA LEU A 233 9.69 0.95 2.53
C LEU A 233 10.94 0.91 3.43
N SER A 234 10.87 1.57 4.58
CA SER A 234 11.98 1.60 5.53
C SER A 234 12.31 0.19 6.05
N SER A 235 13.57 -0.07 6.41
CA SER A 235 13.96 -1.35 7.01
C SER A 235 13.19 -1.66 8.30
N ALA A 236 12.84 -0.62 9.08
CA ALA A 236 12.06 -0.75 10.30
C ALA A 236 10.61 -1.18 10.02
N ASP A 237 9.94 -0.54 9.07
CA ASP A 237 8.56 -0.91 8.69
C ASP A 237 8.53 -2.29 8.04
N SER A 238 9.50 -2.56 7.17
CA SER A 238 9.70 -3.87 6.57
C SER A 238 9.91 -4.97 7.63
N GLY A 239 10.65 -4.68 8.70
CA GLY A 239 10.86 -5.59 9.82
C GLY A 239 9.58 -5.85 10.61
N ARG A 240 8.86 -4.78 11.00
CA ARG A 240 7.56 -4.85 11.68
C ARG A 240 6.53 -5.67 10.91
N ILE A 241 6.43 -5.45 9.59
CA ILE A 241 5.51 -6.18 8.72
C ILE A 241 5.89 -7.66 8.64
N ALA A 242 7.17 -7.98 8.44
CA ALA A 242 7.63 -9.37 8.38
C ALA A 242 7.41 -10.09 9.71
N GLU A 243 7.67 -9.44 10.84
CA GLU A 243 7.43 -9.97 12.19
C GLU A 243 5.95 -10.27 12.43
N ALA A 244 5.06 -9.36 12.03
CA ALA A 244 3.62 -9.54 12.17
C ALA A 244 3.11 -10.71 11.31
N VAL A 245 3.59 -10.81 10.07
CA VAL A 245 3.24 -11.92 9.16
C VAL A 245 3.75 -13.25 9.69
N PHE A 246 5.00 -13.32 10.15
CA PHE A 246 5.58 -14.52 10.74
C PHE A 246 4.81 -14.98 11.97
N SER A 247 4.51 -14.05 12.88
CA SER A 247 3.72 -14.34 14.09
C SER A 247 2.33 -14.88 13.74
N ARG A 248 1.68 -14.29 12.73
CA ARG A 248 0.37 -14.72 12.26
C ARG A 248 0.42 -16.10 11.62
N SER A 249 1.41 -16.37 10.77
CA SER A 249 1.52 -17.65 10.08
C SER A 249 1.83 -18.79 11.04
N VAL A 250 2.73 -18.57 12.02
CA VAL A 250 3.05 -19.55 13.07
C VAL A 250 1.85 -19.86 13.95
N ALA A 251 1.04 -18.86 14.31
CA ALA A 251 -0.18 -19.08 15.07
C ALA A 251 -1.16 -20.01 14.33
N VAL A 252 -1.37 -19.76 13.02
CA VAL A 252 -2.26 -20.58 12.18
C VAL A 252 -1.74 -22.02 12.02
N LEU A 253 -0.43 -22.20 11.86
CA LEU A 253 0.18 -23.54 11.82
C LEU A 253 -0.07 -24.31 13.11
N SER A 254 -0.03 -23.64 14.26
CA SER A 254 -0.24 -24.24 15.57
C SER A 254 -1.70 -24.65 15.80
N GLU A 255 -2.66 -23.90 15.24
CA GLU A 255 -4.10 -24.17 15.37
C GLU A 255 -4.60 -25.29 14.45
N SER A 256 -4.00 -25.47 13.27
CA SER A 256 -4.64 -26.20 12.17
C SER A 256 -4.62 -27.73 12.29
N GLY A 257 -3.82 -28.34 13.18
CA GLY A 257 -3.86 -29.79 13.51
C GLY A 257 -3.63 -30.82 12.38
N SER A 258 -3.77 -30.44 11.11
CA SER A 258 -3.68 -31.28 9.93
C SER A 258 -3.43 -30.43 8.67
N ILE A 259 -2.35 -30.79 7.96
CA ILE A 259 -1.84 -30.24 6.69
C ILE A 259 -1.66 -28.72 6.68
N PRO A 260 -0.41 -28.22 6.81
CA PRO A 260 -0.09 -26.81 6.58
C PRO A 260 -0.65 -26.35 5.23
N ASN A 261 -1.51 -25.33 5.26
CA ASN A 261 -1.91 -24.65 4.05
C ASN A 261 -0.64 -24.14 3.37
N ARG A 262 -0.39 -24.55 2.12
CA ARG A 262 0.80 -24.17 1.34
C ARG A 262 1.07 -22.66 1.40
N LEU A 263 0.01 -21.85 1.41
CA LEU A 263 0.11 -20.39 1.53
C LEU A 263 0.71 -19.95 2.87
N VAL A 264 0.30 -20.58 3.97
CA VAL A 264 0.81 -20.29 5.32
C VAL A 264 2.28 -20.69 5.44
N SER A 265 2.66 -21.84 4.88
CA SER A 265 4.07 -22.26 4.84
C SER A 265 4.92 -21.27 4.04
N GLN A 266 4.45 -20.86 2.85
CA GLN A 266 5.14 -19.83 2.05
C GLN A 266 5.29 -18.52 2.81
N MET A 267 4.23 -18.04 3.46
CA MET A 267 4.30 -16.82 4.28
C MET A 267 5.30 -16.93 5.43
N THR A 268 5.36 -18.09 6.09
CA THR A 268 6.30 -18.34 7.18
C THR A 268 7.73 -18.28 6.67
N THR A 269 8.02 -18.95 5.55
CA THR A 269 9.35 -18.92 4.91
C THR A 269 9.72 -17.51 4.45
N ASP A 270 8.87 -16.85 3.67
CA ASP A 270 9.16 -15.54 3.10
C ASP A 270 9.36 -14.45 4.16
N SER A 271 8.54 -14.48 5.23
CA SER A 271 8.69 -13.55 6.35
C SER A 271 9.97 -13.84 7.15
N MET A 272 10.30 -15.10 7.41
CA MET A 272 11.53 -15.49 8.08
C MET A 272 12.78 -15.10 7.28
N GLU A 273 12.79 -15.31 5.96
CA GLU A 273 13.89 -14.86 5.09
C GLU A 273 14.09 -13.34 5.16
N GLN A 274 12.99 -12.58 5.20
CA GLN A 274 13.03 -11.13 5.35
C GLN A 274 13.56 -10.70 6.72
N LEU A 275 13.13 -11.35 7.80
CA LEU A 275 13.65 -11.13 9.15
C LEU A 275 15.16 -11.40 9.24
N THR A 276 15.61 -12.51 8.65
CA THR A 276 17.04 -12.88 8.58
C THR A 276 17.85 -11.84 7.82
N ARG A 277 17.39 -11.41 6.64
CA ARG A 277 18.07 -10.40 5.83
C ARG A 277 18.19 -9.06 6.57
N LEU A 278 17.17 -8.68 7.32
CA LEU A 278 17.11 -7.44 8.08
C LEU A 278 17.83 -7.52 9.43
N LYS A 279 18.26 -8.71 9.87
CA LYS A 279 18.79 -8.95 11.23
C LYS A 279 17.83 -8.44 12.30
N TRP A 280 16.54 -8.72 12.13
CA TRP A 280 15.47 -8.10 12.91
C TRP A 280 15.32 -8.75 14.29
N SER A 281 15.92 -8.14 15.31
CA SER A 281 15.97 -8.67 16.67
C SER A 281 14.62 -8.73 17.39
N ASN A 282 13.68 -7.83 17.08
CA ASN A 282 12.36 -7.79 17.77
C ASN A 282 11.56 -9.08 17.58
N ALA A 283 11.76 -9.80 16.47
CA ALA A 283 11.09 -11.08 16.21
C ALA A 283 11.67 -12.26 17.02
N SER A 284 12.77 -12.07 17.75
CA SER A 284 13.50 -13.14 18.45
C SER A 284 12.63 -13.99 19.38
N PRO A 285 11.76 -13.42 20.25
CA PRO A 285 10.90 -14.23 21.11
C PRO A 285 10.00 -15.20 20.32
N MET A 286 9.43 -14.75 19.21
CA MET A 286 8.55 -15.58 18.38
C MET A 286 9.34 -16.62 17.58
N VAL A 287 10.50 -16.27 17.04
CA VAL A 287 11.33 -17.23 16.29
C VAL A 287 11.94 -18.28 17.21
N VAL A 288 12.32 -17.95 18.44
CA VAL A 288 12.75 -18.93 19.46
C VAL A 288 11.61 -19.90 19.79
N LYS A 289 10.39 -19.39 19.98
CA LYS A 289 9.21 -20.25 20.20
C LYS A 289 8.98 -21.20 19.01
N TYR A 290 9.05 -20.69 17.79
CA TYR A 290 8.90 -21.50 16.58
C TYR A 290 10.03 -22.53 16.44
N PHE A 291 11.27 -22.15 16.73
CA PHE A 291 12.43 -23.04 16.74
C PHE A 291 12.22 -24.25 17.64
N TYR A 292 11.73 -24.06 18.87
CA TYR A 292 11.46 -25.19 19.77
C TYR A 292 10.36 -26.12 19.25
N ALA A 293 9.35 -25.58 18.56
CA ALA A 293 8.32 -26.40 17.92
C ALA A 293 8.92 -27.27 16.79
N VAL A 294 9.68 -26.66 15.87
CA VAL A 294 10.33 -27.38 14.75
C VAL A 294 11.38 -28.38 15.27
N GLN A 295 12.12 -28.04 16.33
CA GLN A 295 13.05 -28.96 16.99
C GLN A 295 12.31 -30.18 17.57
N GLY A 296 11.16 -29.98 18.21
CA GLY A 296 10.32 -31.07 18.71
C GLY A 296 9.85 -32.00 17.60
N GLU A 297 9.39 -31.43 16.48
CA GLU A 297 8.98 -32.19 15.30
C GLU A 297 10.14 -32.97 14.68
N TYR A 298 11.33 -32.36 14.60
CA TYR A 298 12.55 -33.00 14.11
C TYR A 298 12.90 -34.25 14.92
N LYS A 299 12.84 -34.17 16.27
CA LYS A 299 13.08 -35.32 17.16
C LYS A 299 12.12 -36.47 16.93
N THR A 300 10.88 -36.17 16.54
CA THR A 300 9.85 -37.18 16.24
C THR A 300 9.85 -37.64 14.78
N GLY A 301 10.80 -37.17 13.96
CA GLY A 301 10.90 -37.48 12.53
C GLY A 301 9.84 -36.81 11.66
N LYS A 302 9.08 -35.83 12.20
CA LYS A 302 8.03 -35.10 11.48
C LYS A 302 8.55 -33.91 10.69
N ALA A 303 9.66 -33.32 11.12
CA ALA A 303 10.35 -32.26 10.40
C ALA A 303 11.71 -32.76 9.90
N SER A 304 12.16 -32.21 8.77
CA SER A 304 13.45 -32.54 8.16
C SER A 304 14.53 -31.49 8.49
N VAL A 305 15.78 -31.79 8.15
CA VAL A 305 16.91 -30.86 8.34
C VAL A 305 16.69 -29.57 7.53
N GLU A 306 16.11 -29.69 6.35
CA GLU A 306 15.77 -28.57 5.46
C GLU A 306 14.73 -27.63 6.08
N SER A 307 13.92 -28.11 7.03
CA SER A 307 12.95 -27.28 7.78
C SER A 307 13.61 -26.58 8.96
N LEU A 308 14.60 -27.20 9.61
CA LEU A 308 15.22 -26.69 10.83
C LEU A 308 16.37 -25.71 10.55
N VAL A 309 17.17 -25.94 9.52
CA VAL A 309 18.34 -25.11 9.15
C VAL A 309 17.96 -23.64 8.90
N PRO A 310 16.89 -23.31 8.15
CA PRO A 310 16.50 -21.91 7.95
C PRO A 310 16.13 -21.19 9.26
N VAL A 311 15.52 -21.89 10.22
CA VAL A 311 15.16 -21.31 11.53
C VAL A 311 16.42 -21.04 12.35
N VAL A 312 17.38 -21.96 12.35
CA VAL A 312 18.71 -21.77 12.97
C VAL A 312 19.42 -20.57 12.36
N GLY A 313 19.41 -20.44 11.03
CA GLY A 313 19.99 -19.29 10.33
C GLY A 313 19.30 -17.98 10.69
N CYS A 314 17.97 -17.98 10.84
CA CYS A 314 17.22 -16.81 11.28
C CYS A 314 17.61 -16.37 12.69
N LEU A 315 17.66 -17.30 13.65
CA LEU A 315 18.13 -17.03 15.01
C LEU A 315 19.58 -16.50 15.02
N GLY A 316 20.46 -17.08 14.22
CA GLY A 316 21.85 -16.63 14.07
C GLY A 316 21.98 -15.18 13.60
N ALA A 317 21.04 -14.70 12.78
CA ALA A 317 21.06 -13.35 12.24
C ALA A 317 20.52 -12.28 13.21
N MET A 318 19.82 -12.66 14.28
CA MET A 318 19.09 -11.71 15.14
C MET A 318 19.98 -10.93 16.12
N GLY A 319 21.16 -11.44 16.46
CA GLY A 319 22.07 -10.76 17.38
C GLY A 319 21.53 -10.62 18.81
N THR A 320 20.68 -11.54 19.27
CA THR A 320 20.10 -11.52 20.62
C THR A 320 20.67 -12.64 21.50
N ASN A 321 20.79 -12.36 22.80
CA ASN A 321 21.28 -13.33 23.79
C ASN A 321 20.31 -14.52 23.90
N GLU A 322 19.00 -14.29 23.75
CA GLU A 322 17.99 -15.34 23.77
C GLU A 322 18.17 -16.32 22.61
N ALA A 323 18.50 -15.82 21.41
CA ALA A 323 18.81 -16.65 20.26
C ALA A 323 20.10 -17.46 20.51
N ALA A 324 21.13 -16.81 21.05
CA ALA A 324 22.40 -17.47 21.38
C ALA A 324 22.21 -18.59 22.41
N GLN A 325 21.45 -18.33 23.46
CA GLN A 325 21.16 -19.33 24.49
C GLN A 325 20.36 -20.51 23.91
N ALA A 326 19.33 -20.24 23.10
CA ALA A 326 18.52 -21.28 22.48
C ALA A 326 19.36 -22.20 21.56
N LEU A 327 20.21 -21.61 20.72
CA LEU A 327 21.10 -22.36 19.83
C LEU A 327 22.21 -23.10 20.61
N SER A 328 22.73 -22.50 21.69
CA SER A 328 23.77 -23.11 22.54
C SER A 328 23.26 -24.37 23.22
N ILE A 329 22.06 -24.30 23.82
CA ILE A 329 21.39 -25.46 24.43
C ILE A 329 21.15 -26.55 23.37
N PHE A 330 20.76 -26.16 22.16
CA PHE A 330 20.55 -27.13 21.09
C PHE A 330 21.85 -27.82 20.65
N LEU A 331 22.96 -27.08 20.57
CA LEU A 331 24.27 -27.68 20.29
C LEU A 331 24.67 -28.67 21.38
N GLY A 332 24.46 -28.31 22.65
CA GLY A 332 24.69 -29.21 23.78
C GLY A 332 23.91 -30.52 23.68
N LEU A 333 22.64 -30.43 23.26
CA LEU A 333 21.82 -31.60 23.01
C LEU A 333 22.37 -32.47 21.87
N LEU A 334 22.71 -31.87 20.72
CA LEU A 334 23.25 -32.62 19.58
C LEU A 334 24.61 -33.27 19.90
N ASN A 335 25.45 -32.60 20.68
CA ASN A 335 26.71 -33.14 21.17
C ASN A 335 26.46 -34.38 22.05
N SER A 336 25.53 -34.30 23.00
CA SER A 336 25.18 -35.43 23.88
C SER A 336 24.62 -36.61 23.08
N GLU A 337 23.75 -36.36 22.10
CA GLU A 337 23.22 -37.40 21.23
C GLU A 337 24.32 -38.04 20.37
N THR A 338 25.28 -37.26 19.89
CA THR A 338 26.40 -37.77 19.09
C THR A 338 27.34 -38.62 19.94
N GLU A 339 27.63 -38.21 21.17
CA GLU A 339 28.44 -39.00 22.09
C GLU A 339 27.82 -40.39 22.33
N GLN A 340 26.51 -40.44 22.53
CA GLN A 340 25.78 -41.68 22.83
C GLN A 340 25.54 -42.56 21.59
N LYS A 341 25.08 -41.96 20.48
CA LYS A 341 24.59 -42.70 19.30
C LYS A 341 25.62 -42.80 18.18
N LYS A 342 26.72 -42.05 18.25
CA LYS A 342 27.77 -41.95 17.21
C LYS A 342 27.24 -41.62 15.81
N THR A 343 26.08 -40.97 15.75
CA THR A 343 25.42 -40.53 14.51
C THR A 343 25.01 -39.08 14.67
N PHE A 344 25.15 -38.30 13.60
CA PHE A 344 24.82 -36.89 13.57
C PHE A 344 24.49 -36.47 12.14
N ASN A 345 23.84 -35.31 11.98
CA ASN A 345 23.65 -34.69 10.68
C ASN A 345 24.65 -33.54 10.51
N GLU A 346 25.58 -33.70 9.57
CA GLU A 346 26.66 -32.72 9.36
C GLU A 346 26.16 -31.34 8.94
N GLN A 347 25.16 -31.28 8.05
CA GLN A 347 24.58 -30.03 7.56
C GLN A 347 23.98 -29.22 8.72
N LEU A 348 23.21 -29.88 9.60
CA LEU A 348 22.63 -29.25 10.77
C LEU A 348 23.71 -28.75 11.74
N MET A 349 24.73 -29.57 12.00
CA MET A 349 25.85 -29.20 12.88
C MET A 349 26.58 -27.96 12.37
N LEU A 350 26.91 -27.93 11.06
CA LEU A 350 27.60 -26.80 10.46
C LEU A 350 26.74 -25.52 10.49
N ALA A 351 25.45 -25.63 10.17
CA ALA A 351 24.53 -24.48 10.23
C ALA A 351 24.42 -23.91 11.65
N LEU A 352 24.33 -24.78 12.66
CA LEU A 352 24.23 -24.38 14.06
C LEU A 352 25.51 -23.71 14.58
N ILE A 353 26.67 -24.30 14.29
CA ILE A 353 27.97 -23.74 14.68
C ILE A 353 28.20 -22.38 14.00
N GLN A 354 27.87 -22.27 12.71
CA GLN A 354 27.98 -21.01 11.99
C GLN A 354 27.06 -19.94 12.60
N ALA A 355 25.79 -20.27 12.88
CA ALA A 355 24.85 -19.35 13.52
C ALA A 355 25.32 -18.88 14.90
N LEU A 356 25.89 -19.78 15.72
CA LEU A 356 26.50 -19.42 17.01
C LEU A 356 27.72 -18.50 16.85
N GLY A 357 28.57 -18.78 15.86
CA GLY A 357 29.70 -17.91 15.53
C GLY A 357 29.28 -16.53 15.01
N ASP A 358 28.15 -16.44 14.30
CA ASP A 358 27.60 -15.17 13.80
C ASP A 358 26.96 -14.33 14.92
N LEU A 359 26.39 -14.99 15.94
CA LEU A 359 25.92 -14.34 17.16
C LEU A 359 27.07 -13.86 18.04
N GLY A 360 28.17 -14.63 18.11
CA GLY A 360 29.36 -14.26 18.85
C GLY A 360 29.18 -14.21 20.37
N ASP A 361 28.16 -14.86 20.94
CA ASP A 361 27.88 -14.83 22.38
C ASP A 361 28.69 -15.89 23.15
N LYS A 362 29.34 -15.48 24.24
CA LYS A 362 30.10 -16.36 25.13
C LYS A 362 29.31 -17.54 25.71
N THR A 363 27.97 -17.50 25.77
CA THR A 363 27.17 -18.64 26.24
C THR A 363 27.39 -19.90 25.41
N ALA A 364 27.88 -19.76 24.18
CA ALA A 364 28.18 -20.87 23.28
C ALA A 364 29.54 -21.56 23.56
N PHE A 365 30.41 -20.95 24.37
CA PHE A 365 31.82 -21.35 24.52
C PHE A 365 31.98 -22.83 24.90
N ASP A 366 31.36 -23.27 25.99
CA ASP A 366 31.52 -24.64 26.49
C ASP A 366 31.01 -25.67 25.47
N TYR A 367 29.88 -25.38 24.83
CA TYR A 367 29.27 -26.27 23.84
C TYR A 367 30.09 -26.38 22.56
N LEU A 368 30.66 -25.26 22.09
CA LEU A 368 31.55 -25.24 20.93
C LEU A 368 32.88 -25.94 21.24
N LEU A 369 33.47 -25.70 22.42
CA LEU A 369 34.69 -26.38 22.86
C LEU A 369 34.47 -27.90 22.91
N TYR A 370 33.30 -28.34 23.39
CA TYR A 370 32.97 -29.76 23.50
C TYR A 370 32.93 -30.50 22.14
N VAL A 371 32.59 -29.81 21.04
CA VAL A 371 32.69 -30.34 19.66
C VAL A 371 34.11 -30.84 19.35
N GLY A 372 35.15 -30.18 19.88
CA GLY A 372 36.54 -30.56 19.66
C GLY A 372 36.91 -31.92 20.25
N TYR A 373 36.22 -32.36 21.31
CA TYR A 373 36.49 -33.63 22.01
C TYR A 373 35.71 -34.82 21.42
N LEU A 374 34.65 -34.56 20.66
CA LEU A 374 33.82 -35.60 20.06
C LEU A 374 34.39 -36.10 18.72
N GLU A 375 33.92 -37.27 18.28
CA GLU A 375 34.32 -37.92 17.01
C GLU A 375 33.64 -37.30 15.78
N TYR A 376 33.61 -35.97 15.71
CA TYR A 376 33.16 -35.24 14.53
C TYR A 376 34.24 -35.19 13.44
N PRO A 377 33.85 -35.05 12.16
CA PRO A 377 34.77 -34.83 11.05
C PRO A 377 35.48 -33.47 11.19
N GLU A 378 36.63 -33.33 10.52
CA GLU A 378 37.44 -32.11 10.59
C GLU A 378 36.71 -30.86 10.07
N SER A 379 35.75 -31.02 9.15
CA SER A 379 34.86 -29.93 8.70
C SER A 379 34.13 -29.27 9.88
N VAL A 380 33.48 -30.08 10.73
CA VAL A 380 32.72 -29.64 11.90
C VAL A 380 33.66 -29.12 13.00
N LYS A 381 34.78 -29.82 13.26
CA LYS A 381 35.77 -29.36 14.25
C LYS A 381 36.40 -28.03 13.86
N LYS A 382 36.71 -27.84 12.57
CA LYS A 382 37.21 -26.56 12.05
C LYS A 382 36.17 -25.46 12.19
N ALA A 383 34.92 -25.70 11.78
CA ALA A 383 33.84 -24.73 11.94
C ALA A 383 33.69 -24.30 13.41
N SER A 384 33.81 -25.24 14.36
CA SER A 384 33.72 -24.92 15.79
C SER A 384 34.87 -24.03 16.26
N ARG A 385 36.11 -24.34 15.85
CA ARG A 385 37.29 -23.49 16.13
C ARG A 385 37.11 -22.08 15.57
N ASP A 386 36.61 -21.96 14.34
CA ASP A 386 36.36 -20.68 13.68
C ASP A 386 35.22 -19.89 14.34
N ALA A 387 34.21 -20.56 14.91
CA ALA A 387 33.14 -19.93 15.69
C ALA A 387 33.62 -19.47 17.07
N LEU A 388 34.43 -20.28 17.77
CA LEU A 388 35.05 -19.92 19.06
C LEU A 388 35.88 -18.64 18.95
N ALA A 389 36.61 -18.46 17.86
CA ALA A 389 37.43 -17.27 17.61
C ALA A 389 36.60 -15.99 17.42
N ARG A 390 35.30 -16.10 17.12
CA ARG A 390 34.39 -14.96 16.91
C ARG A 390 33.62 -14.56 18.17
N LEU A 391 33.71 -15.34 19.25
CA LEU A 391 33.00 -15.04 20.50
C LEU A 391 33.52 -13.75 21.14
N GLN A 392 32.59 -12.95 21.65
CA GLN A 392 32.81 -11.72 22.39
C GLN A 392 32.53 -11.94 23.87
N TRP A 393 33.38 -11.36 24.73
CA TRP A 393 33.46 -11.66 26.16
C TRP A 393 32.74 -10.64 27.05
#